data_AF-A0A963F2I0-F1
#
_entry.id   AF-A0A963F2I0-F1
#
_cell.length_a   1.000
_cell.length_b   1.000
_cell.length_c   1.000
_cell.angle_alpha   90.00
_cell.angle_beta   90.00
_cell.angle_gamma   90.00
#
_symmetry.space_group_name_H-M   'P 1'
#
loop_
_entity.id
_entity.type
_entity.pdbx_description
1 polymer ?
#
loop_
_entity_poly.entity_id
_entity_poly.type
_entity_poly.pdbx_seq_one_letter_code
_entity_poly.pdbx_strand_id
1 'polypeptide(L)'
;MILTTDKSLQTDDEGYMVDPLDWDESAAVQLASTEQLTLNEDHWEIIHFMRRYYNEHRVAADARFVIKHMANEMGLGKRAKSRLYQLFPYGYVKQACKIAGMRRPRAWSTG
;
A
#
# COMPACT_ATOMS: atom_id res chain seq x y z
N MET A 1 0.84 -21.60 -22.34
CA MET A 1 1.10 -22.12 -20.98
C MET A 1 1.60 -20.92 -20.18
N ILE A 2 0.74 -20.29 -19.36
CA ILE A 2 1.13 -19.08 -18.61
C ILE A 2 1.86 -19.54 -17.36
N LEU A 3 3.13 -19.16 -17.23
CA LEU A 3 3.93 -19.39 -16.04
C LEU A 3 3.42 -18.42 -14.97
N THR A 4 2.49 -18.85 -14.11
CA THR A 4 2.27 -18.17 -12.84
C THR A 4 3.50 -18.43 -11.99
N THR A 5 4.40 -17.45 -11.91
CA THR A 5 5.52 -17.48 -10.98
C THR A 5 4.92 -17.47 -9.59
N ASP A 6 4.74 -18.66 -9.02
CA ASP A 6 4.27 -18.89 -7.66
C ASP A 6 5.41 -18.52 -6.71
N LYS A 7 5.71 -17.22 -6.63
CA LYS A 7 6.57 -16.67 -5.58
C LYS A 7 5.72 -16.65 -4.32
N SER A 8 5.93 -17.63 -3.46
CA SER A 8 5.27 -17.71 -2.16
C SER A 8 5.47 -16.41 -1.39
N LEU A 9 4.38 -15.65 -1.21
CA LEU A 9 4.41 -14.37 -0.51
C LEU A 9 4.66 -14.62 0.98
N GLN A 10 5.78 -14.13 1.51
CA GLN A 10 6.08 -14.26 2.93
C GLN A 10 5.49 -13.08 3.72
N THR A 11 4.53 -13.38 4.60
CA THR A 11 3.90 -12.39 5.49
C THR A 11 4.11 -12.73 6.96
N ASP A 12 4.01 -11.72 7.82
CA ASP A 12 3.90 -11.91 9.26
C ASP A 12 2.49 -12.41 9.67
N ASP A 13 2.29 -12.64 10.98
CA ASP A 13 1.03 -13.13 11.55
C ASP A 13 -0.15 -12.17 11.32
N GLU A 14 0.12 -10.90 11.02
CA GLU A 14 -0.89 -9.88 10.70
C GLU A 14 -1.09 -9.68 9.20
N GLY A 15 -0.39 -10.45 8.35
CA GLY A 15 -0.51 -10.43 6.90
C GLY A 15 0.27 -9.30 6.22
N TYR A 16 1.26 -8.68 6.87
CA TYR A 16 2.17 -7.72 6.24
C TYR A 16 3.38 -8.44 5.65
N MET A 17 3.92 -7.96 4.53
CA MET A 17 5.12 -8.55 3.94
C MET A 17 6.31 -8.49 4.91
N VAL A 18 7.05 -9.59 5.00
CA VAL A 18 8.27 -9.68 5.80
C VAL A 18 9.39 -8.84 5.19
N ASP A 19 9.58 -8.97 3.87
CA ASP A 19 10.54 -8.18 3.10
C ASP A 19 9.82 -7.32 2.04
N PRO A 20 9.82 -5.99 2.18
CA PRO A 20 9.27 -5.10 1.16
C PRO A 20 9.97 -5.17 -0.20
N LEU A 21 11.20 -5.68 -0.29
CA LEU A 21 11.93 -5.84 -1.55
C LEU A 21 11.35 -6.96 -2.42
N ASP A 22 10.63 -7.90 -1.81
CA ASP A 22 9.99 -9.00 -2.53
C ASP A 22 8.68 -8.61 -3.22
N TRP A 23 8.21 -7.38 -2.99
CA TRP A 23 6.95 -6.88 -3.53
C TRP A 23 7.00 -6.73 -5.06
N ASP A 24 5.94 -7.19 -5.70
CA ASP A 24 5.57 -6.90 -7.08
C ASP A 24 4.05 -6.68 -7.18
N GLU A 25 3.54 -6.44 -8.39
CA GLU A 25 2.11 -6.24 -8.61
C GLU A 25 1.28 -7.51 -8.30
N SER A 26 1.86 -8.69 -8.48
CA SER A 26 1.19 -9.96 -8.14
C SER A 26 1.00 -10.08 -6.61
N ALA A 27 2.02 -9.72 -5.83
CA ALA A 27 1.94 -9.63 -4.39
C ALA A 27 0.88 -8.62 -3.93
N ALA A 28 0.80 -7.45 -4.58
CA ALA A 28 -0.24 -6.46 -4.27
C ALA A 28 -1.65 -7.00 -4.50
N VAL A 29 -1.89 -7.71 -5.61
CA VAL A 29 -3.19 -8.34 -5.90
C VAL A 29 -3.52 -9.42 -4.88
N GLN A 30 -2.56 -10.27 -4.50
CA GLN A 30 -2.75 -11.29 -3.47
C GLN A 30 -3.11 -10.66 -2.11
N LEU A 31 -2.34 -9.65 -1.66
CA LEU A 31 -2.59 -8.92 -0.41
C LEU A 31 -3.96 -8.22 -0.43
N ALA A 32 -4.32 -7.59 -1.54
CA ALA A 32 -5.62 -6.92 -1.69
C ALA A 32 -6.77 -7.94 -1.60
N SER A 33 -6.61 -9.14 -2.17
CA SER A 33 -7.57 -10.22 -2.04
C SER A 33 -7.77 -10.65 -0.58
N THR A 34 -6.69 -10.76 0.21
CA THR A 34 -6.81 -11.06 1.65
C THR A 34 -7.55 -9.99 2.45
N GLU A 35 -7.48 -8.73 1.99
CA GLU A 35 -8.19 -7.59 2.57
C GLU A 35 -9.58 -7.35 1.93
N GLN A 36 -10.05 -8.28 1.09
CA GLN A 36 -11.33 -8.22 0.38
C GLN A 36 -11.48 -6.92 -0.44
N LEU A 37 -10.38 -6.45 -1.03
CA LEU A 37 -10.31 -5.23 -1.81
C LEU A 37 -9.93 -5.56 -3.25
N THR A 38 -10.72 -5.09 -4.22
CA THR A 38 -10.37 -5.15 -5.64
C THR A 38 -9.64 -3.87 -6.03
N LEU A 39 -8.42 -4.00 -6.53
CA LEU A 39 -7.62 -2.86 -6.97
C LEU A 39 -8.14 -2.32 -8.30
N ASN A 40 -8.35 -1.00 -8.34
CA ASN A 40 -8.63 -0.23 -9.55
C ASN A 40 -7.48 0.77 -9.80
N GLU A 41 -7.60 1.56 -10.86
CA GLU A 41 -6.58 2.55 -11.27
C GLU A 41 -6.18 3.51 -10.14
N ASP A 42 -7.15 4.04 -9.38
CA ASP A 42 -6.87 4.95 -8.26
C ASP A 42 -6.07 4.25 -7.14
N HIS A 43 -6.34 2.97 -6.88
CA HIS A 43 -5.55 2.21 -5.90
C HIS A 43 -4.11 2.04 -6.38
N TRP A 44 -3.94 1.67 -7.66
CA TRP A 44 -2.63 1.47 -8.26
C TRP A 44 -1.79 2.74 -8.24
N GLU A 45 -2.38 3.90 -8.54
CA GLU A 45 -1.66 5.19 -8.48
C GLU A 45 -1.07 5.44 -7.08
N ILE A 46 -1.88 5.21 -6.03
CA ILE A 46 -1.44 5.37 -4.63
C ILE A 46 -0.38 4.33 -4.26
N ILE A 47 -0.58 3.06 -4.64
CA ILE A 47 0.35 1.97 -4.36
C ILE A 47 1.70 2.25 -5.03
N HIS A 48 1.73 2.62 -6.31
CA HIS A 48 2.96 2.95 -7.02
C HIS A 48 3.64 4.18 -6.44
N PHE A 49 2.89 5.21 -6.03
CA PHE A 49 3.46 6.35 -5.31
C PHE A 49 4.17 5.89 -4.02
N MET A 50 3.52 5.06 -3.21
CA MET A 50 4.11 4.53 -1.98
C MET A 50 5.36 3.67 -2.25
N ARG A 51 5.37 2.89 -3.32
CA ARG A 51 6.53 2.07 -3.73
C ARG A 51 7.69 2.92 -4.22
N ARG A 52 7.43 3.96 -5.02
CA ARG A 52 8.46 4.94 -5.42
C ARG A 52 9.08 5.61 -4.19
N TYR A 53 8.23 6.10 -3.28
CA TYR A 53 8.69 6.70 -2.03
C TYR A 53 9.55 5.74 -1.20
N TYR A 54 9.14 4.47 -1.07
CA TYR A 54 9.92 3.47 -0.37
C TYR A 54 11.28 3.17 -1.04
N ASN A 55 11.31 3.10 -2.37
CA ASN A 55 12.56 2.88 -3.11
C ASN A 55 13.55 4.03 -2.90
N GLU A 56 13.07 5.26 -2.78
CA GLU A 56 13.87 6.47 -2.55
C GLU A 56 14.31 6.64 -1.09
N HIS A 57 13.40 6.41 -0.13
CA HIS A 57 13.61 6.76 1.27
C HIS A 57 13.84 5.56 2.20
N ARG A 58 13.61 4.33 1.73
CA ARG A 58 13.66 3.07 2.51
C ARG A 58 12.73 3.05 3.74
N VAL A 59 11.71 3.89 3.73
CA VAL A 59 10.65 3.98 4.74
C VAL A 59 9.30 4.15 4.04
N ALA A 60 8.24 3.65 4.66
CA ALA A 60 6.88 3.87 4.15
C ALA A 60 6.56 5.37 4.13
N ALA A 61 5.85 5.83 3.10
CA ALA A 61 5.32 7.18 3.08
C ALA A 61 4.41 7.42 4.30
N ASP A 62 4.38 8.63 4.84
CA ASP A 62 3.32 9.01 5.79
C ASP A 62 2.00 9.23 5.03
N ALA A 63 0.87 8.96 5.67
CA ALA A 63 -0.46 9.21 5.10
C ALA A 63 -0.61 10.65 4.58
N ARG A 64 0.03 11.64 5.22
CA ARG A 64 0.04 13.05 4.79
C ARG A 64 0.67 13.24 3.41
N PHE A 65 1.72 12.49 3.09
CA PHE A 65 2.35 12.55 1.77
C PHE A 65 1.46 11.92 0.70
N VAL A 66 0.80 10.81 1.02
CA VAL A 66 -0.18 10.19 0.11
C VAL A 66 -1.36 11.13 -0.14
N ILE A 67 -1.92 11.74 0.91
CA ILE A 67 -3.02 12.71 0.77
C ILE A 67 -2.58 13.91 -0.07
N LYS A 68 -1.35 14.40 0.10
CA LYS A 68 -0.80 15.50 -0.69
C LYS A 68 -0.63 15.11 -2.16
N HIS A 69 -0.11 13.91 -2.45
CA HIS A 69 -0.01 13.36 -3.80
C HIS A 69 -1.39 13.29 -4.46
N MET A 70 -2.35 12.68 -3.79
CA MET A 70 -3.75 12.60 -4.26
C MET A 70 -4.38 13.98 -4.49
N ALA A 71 -4.09 14.96 -3.63
CA ALA A 71 -4.65 16.30 -3.75
C ALA A 71 -4.12 17.03 -5.00
N ASN A 72 -2.84 16.85 -5.32
CA ASN A 72 -2.14 17.57 -6.38
C ASN A 72 -2.16 16.80 -7.71
N GLU A 73 -1.62 15.59 -7.72
CA GLU A 73 -1.38 14.80 -8.94
C GLU A 73 -2.66 14.13 -9.45
N MET A 74 -3.56 13.72 -8.56
CA MET A 74 -4.88 13.18 -8.93
C MET A 74 -5.98 14.25 -8.98
N GLY A 75 -5.65 15.53 -8.75
CA GLY A 75 -6.59 16.64 -8.82
C GLY A 75 -7.73 16.63 -7.79
N LEU A 76 -7.60 15.86 -6.70
CA LEU A 76 -8.68 15.69 -5.72
C LEU A 76 -8.79 16.86 -4.73
N GLY A 77 -7.75 17.69 -4.61
CA GLY A 77 -7.70 18.81 -3.68
C GLY A 77 -8.17 18.45 -2.27
N LYS A 78 -9.18 19.18 -1.77
CA LYS A 78 -9.74 18.98 -0.42
C LYS A 78 -10.41 17.61 -0.21
N ARG A 79 -10.77 16.90 -1.28
CA ARG A 79 -11.43 15.58 -1.21
C ARG A 79 -10.44 14.42 -1.05
N ALA A 80 -9.14 14.65 -1.21
CA ALA A 80 -8.11 13.61 -1.18
C ALA A 80 -8.18 12.72 0.07
N LYS A 81 -8.31 13.31 1.27
CA LYS A 81 -8.41 12.54 2.51
C LYS A 81 -9.63 11.62 2.51
N SER A 82 -10.81 12.14 2.14
CA SER A 82 -12.03 11.34 2.09
C SER A 82 -11.92 10.23 1.05
N ARG A 83 -11.37 10.54 -0.13
CA ARG A 83 -11.15 9.57 -1.20
C ARG A 83 -10.20 8.45 -0.77
N LEU A 84 -9.14 8.74 -0.01
CA LEU A 84 -8.24 7.72 0.52
C LEU A 84 -8.99 6.67 1.35
N TYR A 85 -9.91 7.10 2.23
CA TYR A 85 -10.72 6.16 3.04
C TYR A 85 -11.87 5.50 2.27
N GLN A 86 -12.27 6.05 1.11
CA GLN A 86 -13.19 5.35 0.20
C GLN A 86 -12.48 4.23 -0.57
N LEU A 87 -11.23 4.46 -0.97
CA LEU A 87 -10.39 3.47 -1.65
C LEU A 87 -9.90 2.39 -0.67
N PHE A 88 -9.52 2.79 0.55
CA PHE A 88 -9.08 1.88 1.59
C PHE A 88 -9.98 2.01 2.83
N PRO A 89 -11.13 1.30 2.87
CA PRO A 89 -12.13 1.41 3.94
C PRO A 89 -11.59 1.11 5.36
N TYR A 90 -10.62 0.20 5.47
CA TYR A 90 -9.94 -0.09 6.74
C TYR A 90 -8.74 0.83 7.00
N GLY A 91 -8.53 1.81 6.12
CA GLY A 91 -7.61 2.92 6.30
C GLY A 91 -6.19 2.66 5.83
N TYR A 92 -5.39 3.73 5.93
CA TYR A 92 -4.04 3.81 5.39
C TYR A 92 -3.10 2.69 5.89
N VAL A 93 -3.00 2.51 7.22
CA VAL A 93 -2.05 1.56 7.81
C VAL A 93 -2.47 0.12 7.52
N LYS A 94 -3.73 -0.22 7.78
CA LYS A 94 -4.20 -1.61 7.68
C LYS A 94 -4.28 -2.11 6.23
N GLN A 95 -4.70 -1.25 5.30
CA GLN A 95 -4.87 -1.64 3.91
C GLN A 95 -3.78 -1.06 2.99
N ALA A 96 -3.65 0.26 2.89
CA ALA A 96 -2.75 0.84 1.89
C ALA A 96 -1.29 0.45 2.12
N CYS A 97 -0.77 0.53 3.36
CA CYS A 97 0.59 0.09 3.68
C CYS A 97 0.77 -1.40 3.44
N LYS A 98 -0.18 -2.23 3.87
CA LYS A 98 -0.12 -3.68 3.69
C LYS A 98 -0.04 -4.04 2.21
N ILE A 99 -0.99 -3.56 1.41
CA ILE A 99 -1.10 -3.87 -0.03
C ILE A 99 0.10 -3.32 -0.82
N ALA A 100 0.66 -2.17 -0.41
CA ALA A 100 1.91 -1.64 -0.97
C ALA A 100 3.17 -2.40 -0.51
N GLY A 101 3.02 -3.52 0.19
CA GLY A 101 4.13 -4.38 0.63
C GLY A 101 5.01 -3.76 1.70
N MET A 102 4.48 -2.81 2.48
CA MET A 102 5.22 -2.25 3.61
C MET A 102 5.17 -3.23 4.78
N ARG A 103 6.28 -3.35 5.51
CA ARG A 103 6.27 -3.98 6.82
C ARG A 103 5.28 -3.26 7.72
N ARG A 104 4.68 -3.99 8.64
CA ARG A 104 3.77 -3.42 9.64
C ARG A 104 4.40 -2.16 10.26
N PRO A 105 3.77 -0.98 10.13
CA PRO A 105 4.24 0.22 10.80
C PRO A 105 4.16 -0.04 12.30
N ARG A 106 5.29 -0.29 12.95
CA ARG A 106 5.32 -0.34 14.41
C ARG A 106 5.01 1.07 14.87
N ALA A 107 3.92 1.23 15.62
CA ALA A 107 3.74 2.43 16.43
C ALA A 107 5.02 2.55 17.26
N TRP A 108 5.81 3.58 16.99
CA TRP A 108 6.87 3.98 17.89
C TRP A 108 6.17 4.30 19.21
N SER A 109 6.23 3.37 20.15
CA SER A 109 6.12 3.70 21.55
C SER A 109 7.40 4.47 21.84
N THR A 110 7.33 5.80 21.84
CA THR A 110 8.21 6.58 22.74
C THR A 110 8.06 5.91 24.09
N GLY A 111 9.13 5.29 24.58
CA GLY A 111 9.31 5.14 26.02
C GLY A 111 9.38 6.50 26.69
#